data_AF-A0A241NJZ8-F1
#
_entry.id   AF-A0A241NJZ8-F1
#
_cell.length_a   1.000
_cell.length_b   1.000
_cell.length_c   1.000
_cell.angle_alpha   90.00
_cell.angle_beta   90.00
_cell.angle_gamma   90.00
#
_symmetry.space_group_name_H-M   'P 1'
#
loop_
_entity.id
_entity.type
_entity.pdbx_description
1 polymer ?
#
loop_
_entity_poly.entity_id
_entity_poly.type
_entity_poly.pdbx_seq_one_letter_code
_entity_poly.pdbx_strand_id
1 'polypeptide(L)' 'MSSERKLLSVMKSRRKVWTHLELCDQLGVHICELARLVSAAKESGARIKGESGERLSGTSKLWLEQ' A
#
# COMPACT_ATOMS: atom_id res chain seq x y z
N MET A 1 -10.00 4.51 14.46
CA MET A 1 -9.88 5.06 13.09
C MET A 1 -9.24 3.99 12.22
N SER A 2 -9.96 3.48 11.22
CA SER A 2 -9.53 2.30 10.46
C SER A 2 -8.25 2.58 9.67
N SER A 3 -7.19 1.82 9.92
CA SER A 3 -5.87 1.95 9.30
C SER A 3 -5.91 1.94 7.76
N GLU A 4 -6.95 1.35 7.16
CA GLU A 4 -7.23 1.39 5.73
C GLU A 4 -7.49 2.80 5.18
N ARG A 5 -8.31 3.61 5.88
CA ARG A 5 -8.56 4.99 5.45
C ARG A 5 -7.29 5.83 5.52
N LYS A 6 -6.41 5.53 6.48
CA LYS A 6 -5.09 6.17 6.59
C LYS A 6 -4.20 5.79 5.41
N LEU A 7 -4.13 4.50 5.04
CA LEU A 7 -3.44 4.01 3.84
C LEU A 7 -3.92 4.74 2.58
N LEU A 8 -5.24 4.76 2.35
CA LEU A 8 -5.82 5.44 1.19
C LEU A 8 -5.58 6.94 1.21
N SER A 9 -5.65 7.58 2.38
CA SER A 9 -5.35 9.01 2.53
C SER A 9 -3.90 9.32 2.16
N VAL A 10 -2.94 8.50 2.59
CA VAL A 10 -1.52 8.65 2.24
C VAL A 10 -1.30 8.45 0.75
N MET A 11 -1.87 7.39 0.18
CA MET A 11 -1.73 7.09 -1.25
C MET A 11 -2.45 8.11 -2.15
N LYS A 12 -3.57 8.70 -1.70
CA LYS A 12 -4.26 9.79 -2.42
C LYS A 12 -3.56 11.13 -2.26
N SER A 13 -2.95 11.40 -1.11
CA SER A 13 -2.25 12.66 -0.84
C SER A 13 -1.03 12.83 -1.75
N ARG A 14 -0.33 11.74 -2.09
CA ARG A 14 0.76 11.77 -3.07
C ARG A 14 0.55 10.69 -4.12
N ARG A 15 0.22 11.13 -5.33
CA ARG A 15 0.14 10.29 -6.52
C ARG A 15 1.54 9.94 -7.00
N LYS A 16 2.18 9.01 -6.31
CA LYS A 16 3.46 8.40 -6.67
C LYS A 16 3.38 6.89 -6.56
N VAL A 17 4.39 6.24 -7.11
CA VAL A 17 4.66 4.84 -6.79
C VAL A 17 5.30 4.79 -5.41
N TRP A 18 4.74 3.95 -4.55
CA TRP A 18 5.21 3.71 -3.20
C TRP A 18 5.89 2.36 -3.13
N THR A 19 6.99 2.27 -2.40
CA THR A 19 7.51 0.96 -1.97
C THR A 19 6.79 0.49 -0.71
N HIS A 20 6.79 -0.82 -0.46
CA HIS A 20 6.23 -1.36 0.78
C HIS A 20 6.90 -0.76 2.02
N LEU A 21 8.23 -0.57 1.98
CA LEU A 21 8.98 0.00 3.09
C LEU A 21 8.57 1.46 3.37
N GLU A 22 8.42 2.30 2.34
CA GLU A 22 7.95 3.67 2.53
C GLU A 22 6.54 3.72 3.11
N LEU A 23 5.64 2.83 2.69
CA LEU A 23 4.28 2.78 3.25
C LEU A 23 4.28 2.27 4.68
N CYS A 24 5.09 1.27 5.00
CA CYS A 24 5.29 0.79 6.36
C CYS A 24 5.78 1.92 7.27
N ASP A 25 6.79 2.67 6.84
CA ASP A 25 7.35 3.81 7.59
C ASP A 25 6.31 4.92 7.79
N GLN A 26 5.62 5.33 6.71
CA GLN A 26 4.60 6.38 6.79
C GLN A 26 3.39 6.01 7.64
N LEU A 27 2.99 4.73 7.63
CA LEU A 27 1.84 4.27 8.40
C LEU A 27 2.22 3.85 9.82
N GLY A 28 3.49 3.55 10.07
CA GLY A 28 4.00 2.98 11.31
C GLY A 28 3.60 1.52 11.50
N VAL A 29 3.52 0.75 10.40
CA VAL A 29 3.01 -0.64 10.41
C VAL A 29 4.04 -1.61 9.86
N HIS A 30 3.95 -2.87 10.28
CA HIS A 30 4.78 -3.94 9.71
C HIS A 30 4.29 -4.36 8.32
N ILE A 31 5.20 -4.94 7.51
CA ILE A 31 4.90 -5.33 6.13
C ILE A 31 3.74 -6.34 5.99
N CYS A 32 3.59 -7.25 6.95
CA CYS A 32 2.47 -8.19 6.98
C CYS A 32 1.13 -7.48 7.23
N GLU A 33 1.14 -6.43 8.05
CA GLU A 33 -0.04 -5.61 8.32
C GLU A 33 -0.36 -4.73 7.11
N LEU A 34 0.65 -4.14 6.48
CA LEU A 34 0.49 -3.40 5.22
C LEU A 34 -0.17 -4.28 4.14
N ALA A 35 0.29 -5.52 3.98
CA ALA A 35 -0.31 -6.45 3.01
C ALA A 35 -1.81 -6.70 3.31
N ARG A 36 -2.17 -6.88 4.58
CA ARG A 36 -3.58 -7.01 5.00
C ARG A 36 -4.39 -5.75 4.72
N LEU A 37 -3.82 -4.56 4.97
CA LEU A 37 -4.49 -3.28 4.71
C LEU A 37 -4.68 -3.03 3.21
N VAL A 38 -3.70 -3.40 2.38
CA VAL A 38 -3.80 -3.31 0.92
C VAL A 38 -4.88 -4.26 0.41
N SER A 39 -4.95 -5.49 0.92
CA SER A 39 -6.02 -6.43 0.58
C SER A 39 -7.40 -5.91 1.01
N ALA A 40 -7.54 -5.45 2.24
CA ALA A 40 -8.80 -4.89 2.75
C ALA A 40 -9.24 -3.66 1.93
N ALA A 41 -8.31 -2.76 1.59
CA ALA A 41 -8.59 -1.61 0.75
C ALA A 41 -9.06 -2.03 -0.66
N LYS A 42 -8.46 -3.06 -1.24
CA LYS A 42 -8.91 -3.64 -2.53
C LYS A 42 -10.31 -4.22 -2.42
N GLU A 43 -10.61 -4.96 -1.35
CA GLU A 43 -11.94 -5.51 -1.07
C GLU A 43 -12.99 -4.41 -0.85
N SER A 44 -12.60 -3.27 -0.26
CA SER A 44 -13.45 -2.08 -0.13
C SER A 44 -13.61 -1.30 -1.46
N GLY A 45 -13.04 -1.78 -2.56
CA GLY A 45 -13.18 -1.19 -3.90
C GLY A 45 -12.10 -0.18 -4.28
N ALA A 46 -11.02 -0.06 -3.49
CA ALA A 46 -9.89 0.77 -3.88
C ALA A 46 -9.08 0.10 -5.00
N ARG A 47 -8.84 0.84 -6.08
CA ARG A 47 -8.00 0.40 -7.21
C ARG A 47 -6.51 0.51 -6.89
N ILE A 48 -6.03 -0.31 -5.95
CA ILE A 48 -4.59 -0.37 -5.64
C ILE A 48 -3.94 -1.39 -6.56
N LYS A 49 -2.98 -0.95 -7.37
CA LYS A 49 -2.12 -1.83 -8.17
C LYS A 49 -0.81 -2.06 -7.44
N GLY A 50 -0.31 -3.28 -7.56
CA GLY A 50 0.97 -3.67 -7.03
C GLY A 50 1.74 -4.48 -8.04
N GLU A 51 2.97 -4.10 -8.32
CA GLU A 51 3.92 -4.94 -9.05
C GLU A 51 4.86 -5.55 -8.03
N SER A 52 4.69 -6.85 -7.80
CA SER A 52 5.67 -7.67 -7.09
C SER A 52 6.57 -8.27 -8.15
N GLY A 53 7.78 -7.72 -8.30
CA GLY A 53 8.81 -8.38 -9.09
C GLY A 53 9.02 -9.78 -8.51
N GLU A 54 8.72 -10.81 -9.30
CA GLU A 54 8.91 -12.19 -8.90
C GLU A 54 10.37 -12.39 -8.45
N ARG A 55 10.54 -12.97 -7.25
CA ARG A 55 11.78 -13.21 -6.50
C ARG A 55 12.40 -11.99 -5.77
N LEU A 56 12.16 -11.99 -4.46
CA LEU A 56 13.22 -11.86 -3.44
C LEU A 56 14.08 -10.58 -3.42
N SER A 57 13.53 -9.40 -3.69
CA SER A 57 14.25 -8.16 -3.35
C SER A 57 13.29 -6.99 -3.16
N GLY A 58 12.74 -6.83 -1.95
CA GLY A 58 12.40 -5.56 -1.26
C GLY A 58 11.70 -4.41 -1.99
N THR A 59 11.27 -4.57 -3.24
CA THR A 59 11.00 -3.48 -4.18
C THR A 59 9.61 -3.65 -4.81
N SER A 60 8.69 -4.29 -4.09
CA SER A 60 7.30 -4.36 -4.51
C SER A 60 6.72 -2.94 -4.51
N LYS A 61 6.30 -2.49 -5.70
CA LYS A 61 5.77 -1.16 -5.97
C LYS A 61 4.26 -1.16 -5.83
N LEU A 62 3.70 -0.16 -5.17
CA LEU A 62 2.27 0.02 -4.94
C LEU A 62 1.85 1.42 -5.41
N TRP A 63 0.76 1.53 -6.16
CA TRP A 63 0.19 2.82 -6.54
C TRP A 63 -1.33 2.75 -6.63
N LEU A 64 -1.96 3.91 -6.51
CA LEU A 64 -3.40 4.05 -6.70
C LEU A 64 -3.67 4.25 -8.19
N GLU A 65 -4.42 3.35 -8.80
CA GLU A 65 -4.96 3.48 -10.16
C GLU A 65 -6.29 4.25 -10.07
N GLN A 66 -6.54 5.16 -11.01
CA GLN A 66 -7.76 5.99 -11.04
C GLN A 66 -8.96 5.21 -11.61
#